data_AF-A0A496XVM5-F1
#
_entry.id   AF-A0A496XVM5-F1
#
_cell.length_a   1.000
_cell.length_b   1.000
_cell.length_c   1.000
_cell.angle_alpha   90.00
_cell.angle_beta   90.00
_cell.angle_gamma   90.00
#
_symmetry.space_group_name_H-M   'P 1'
#
loop_
_entity.id
_entity.type
_entity.pdbx_description
1 polymer ?
#
loop_
_entity_poly.entity_id
_entity_poly.type
_entity_poly.pdbx_seq_one_letter_code
_entity_poly.pdbx_strand_id
1 'polypeptide(L)'
;MRYFTAVVLLLIFGFNGCTGGTPSCTDEETKSLVIRIAKDELRRYGMSKLVSSSNFEVASIRTKRHNKDLDSYSCAADLKIVGVKNTLPVPITYNVESIDNGDNYRVEIFGLK
;
A
#
# COMPACT_ATOMS: atom_id res chain seq x y z
N MET A 1 -13.91 20.23 11.46
CA MET A 1 -14.03 18.84 10.97
C MET A 1 -12.86 18.61 10.02
N ARG A 2 -11.88 17.81 10.40
CA ARG A 2 -10.62 17.62 9.63
C ARG A 2 -10.92 16.62 8.51
N TYR A 3 -11.04 17.10 7.28
CA TYR A 3 -11.20 16.26 6.09
C TYR A 3 -10.02 15.28 6.01
N PHE A 4 -10.31 14.00 6.27
CA PHE A 4 -9.37 12.90 6.16
C PHE A 4 -9.37 12.51 4.68
N THR A 5 -8.61 13.23 3.86
CA THR A 5 -8.44 12.91 2.44
C THR A 5 -7.85 11.51 2.30
N ALA A 6 -8.68 10.54 1.94
CA ALA A 6 -8.26 9.21 1.53
C ALA A 6 -7.81 9.27 0.07
N VAL A 7 -6.66 8.66 -0.24
CA VAL A 7 -6.12 8.61 -1.60
C VAL A 7 -6.41 7.22 -2.15
N VAL A 8 -7.39 7.15 -3.06
CA VAL A 8 -7.81 5.92 -3.71
C VAL A 8 -7.13 5.82 -5.07
N LEU A 9 -6.25 4.84 -5.24
CA LEU A 9 -5.59 4.54 -6.52
C LEU A 9 -5.99 3.13 -6.96
N LEU A 10 -6.86 3.06 -7.96
CA LEU A 10 -7.25 1.81 -8.63
C LEU A 10 -6.17 1.45 -9.65
N LEU A 11 -5.49 0.32 -9.45
CA LEU A 11 -4.55 -0.24 -10.40
C LEU A 11 -4.97 -1.67 -10.71
N ILE A 12 -5.29 -1.91 -11.99
CA ILE A 12 -5.76 -3.19 -12.53
C ILE A 12 -4.51 -4.02 -12.88
N PHE A 13 -4.26 -5.09 -12.14
CA PHE A 13 -3.25 -6.10 -12.47
C PHE A 13 -3.95 -7.46 -12.51
N GLY A 14 -4.25 -7.95 -13.72
CA GLY A 14 -4.81 -9.28 -13.92
C GLY A 14 -3.72 -10.35 -13.77
N PHE A 15 -3.84 -11.21 -12.77
CA PHE A 15 -2.98 -12.38 -12.62
C PHE A 15 -3.68 -13.64 -13.13
N ASN A 16 -3.14 -14.20 -14.22
CA ASN A 16 -3.38 -15.60 -14.56
C ASN A 16 -2.38 -16.45 -13.73
N GLY A 17 -2.85 -17.09 -12.65
CA GLY A 17 -2.12 -18.21 -12.04
C GLY A 17 -2.09 -18.26 -10.50
N CYS A 18 -2.92 -19.14 -9.93
CA CYS A 18 -2.81 -19.79 -8.61
C CYS A 18 -2.83 -18.90 -7.35
N THR A 19 -3.96 -18.24 -7.08
CA THR A 19 -5.02 -18.66 -6.14
C THR A 19 -6.07 -17.56 -6.25
N GLY A 20 -7.28 -17.84 -6.72
CA GLY A 20 -8.32 -16.80 -6.82
C GLY A 20 -8.67 -16.29 -5.43
N GLY A 21 -8.31 -15.05 -5.12
CA GLY A 21 -8.53 -14.43 -3.82
C GLY A 21 -7.67 -13.18 -3.62
N THR A 22 -8.03 -12.39 -2.61
CA THR A 22 -7.32 -11.15 -2.29
C THR A 22 -5.90 -11.43 -1.81
N PRO A 23 -4.88 -10.76 -2.37
CA PRO A 23 -3.52 -10.94 -1.92
C PRO A 23 -3.35 -10.48 -0.46
N SER A 24 -2.51 -11.17 0.27
CA SER A 24 -2.23 -10.90 1.67
C SER A 24 -1.51 -9.55 1.86
N CYS A 25 -1.53 -9.04 3.09
CA CYS A 25 -0.77 -7.85 3.46
C CYS A 25 0.73 -7.96 3.14
N THR A 26 1.28 -9.18 3.14
CA THR A 26 2.71 -9.45 3.01
C THR A 26 3.16 -9.85 1.61
N ASP A 27 2.22 -10.01 0.67
CA ASP A 27 2.52 -10.42 -0.70
C ASP A 27 3.39 -9.37 -1.40
N GLU A 28 4.35 -9.83 -2.20
CA GLU A 28 5.32 -8.94 -2.87
C GLU A 28 4.63 -7.93 -3.79
N GLU A 29 3.54 -8.35 -4.44
CA GLU A 29 2.74 -7.49 -5.31
C GLU A 29 2.02 -6.41 -4.52
N THR A 30 1.37 -6.78 -3.41
CA THR A 30 0.76 -5.83 -2.47
C THR A 30 1.78 -4.80 -1.99
N LYS A 31 2.95 -5.25 -1.52
CA LYS A 31 4.02 -4.35 -1.05
C LYS A 31 4.52 -3.43 -2.15
N SER A 32 4.71 -3.96 -3.35
CA SER A 32 5.15 -3.18 -4.52
C SER A 32 4.13 -2.11 -4.91
N LEU A 33 2.84 -2.44 -4.85
CA LEU A 33 1.76 -1.49 -5.11
C LEU A 33 1.68 -0.43 -4.02
N VAL A 34 1.81 -0.81 -2.74
CA VAL A 34 1.87 0.12 -1.61
C VAL A 34 3.00 1.14 -1.81
N ILE A 35 4.20 0.68 -2.16
CA ILE A 35 5.35 1.54 -2.44
C ILE A 35 5.06 2.48 -3.62
N ARG A 36 4.46 1.98 -4.70
CA ARG A 36 4.13 2.80 -5.87
C ARG A 36 3.18 3.95 -5.51
N ILE A 37 2.07 3.64 -4.84
CA ILE A 37 1.09 4.64 -4.41
C ILE A 37 1.73 5.65 -3.47
N ALA A 38 2.57 5.20 -2.54
CA ALA A 38 3.30 6.09 -1.63
C ALA A 38 4.25 7.03 -2.37
N LYS A 39 5.01 6.52 -3.35
CA LYS A 39 5.89 7.33 -4.19
C LYS A 39 5.10 8.36 -5.00
N ASP A 40 3.94 7.99 -5.53
CA ASP A 40 3.11 8.91 -6.32
C ASP A 40 2.49 10.01 -5.45
N GLU A 41 2.08 9.69 -4.23
CA GLU A 41 1.62 10.69 -3.27
C GLU A 41 2.74 11.65 -2.84
N LEU A 42 3.93 11.13 -2.54
CA LEU A 42 5.09 11.97 -2.21
C LEU A 42 5.50 12.88 -3.38
N ARG A 43 5.40 12.41 -4.64
CA ARG A 43 5.60 13.25 -5.83
C ARG A 43 4.55 14.37 -5.92
N ARG A 44 3.28 14.08 -5.62
CA ARG A 44 2.20 15.10 -5.57
C ARG A 44 2.48 16.18 -4.51
N TYR A 45 3.13 15.83 -3.41
CA TYR A 45 3.60 16.79 -2.39
C TYR A 45 4.92 17.50 -2.74
N GLY A 46 5.43 17.35 -3.96
CA GLY A 46 6.65 18.03 -4.41
C GLY A 46 7.95 17.35 -3.97
N MET A 47 7.89 16.14 -3.38
CA MET A 47 9.07 15.38 -2.95
C MET A 47 9.68 14.53 -4.08
N SER A 48 9.50 14.92 -5.35
CA SER A 48 9.96 14.15 -6.52
C SER A 48 11.45 13.80 -6.48
N LYS A 49 12.30 14.71 -5.99
CA LYS A 49 13.75 14.45 -5.86
C LYS A 49 14.03 13.30 -4.88
N LEU A 50 13.37 13.30 -3.71
CA LEU A 50 13.48 12.24 -2.71
C LEU A 50 13.02 10.90 -3.26
N VAL A 51 11.87 10.90 -3.95
CA VAL A 51 11.28 9.68 -4.52
C VAL A 51 12.18 9.06 -5.59
N SER A 52 12.82 9.89 -6.43
CA SER A 52 13.70 9.42 -7.50
C SER A 52 15.08 8.98 -7.01
N SER A 53 15.58 9.55 -5.90
CA SER A 53 16.91 9.25 -5.37
C SER A 53 16.92 8.18 -4.29
N SER A 54 15.76 7.64 -3.90
CA SER A 54 15.65 6.77 -2.73
C SER A 54 14.86 5.50 -2.99
N ASN A 55 15.31 4.42 -2.36
CA ASN A 55 14.57 3.17 -2.31
C ASN A 55 13.62 3.20 -1.11
N PHE A 56 12.46 2.58 -1.26
CA PHE A 56 11.43 2.52 -0.23
C PHE A 56 11.13 1.07 0.09
N GLU A 57 10.82 0.80 1.35
CA GLU A 57 10.48 -0.52 1.86
C GLU A 57 9.22 -0.42 2.72
N VAL A 58 8.34 -1.41 2.60
CA VAL A 58 7.21 -1.60 3.52
C VAL A 58 7.60 -2.69 4.50
N ALA A 59 7.87 -2.29 5.74
CA ALA A 59 8.38 -3.16 6.80
C ALA A 59 7.38 -3.28 7.95
N SER A 60 7.66 -4.17 8.91
CA SER A 60 6.86 -4.32 10.14
C SER A 60 5.37 -4.59 9.88
N ILE A 61 5.04 -5.26 8.76
CA ILE A 61 3.68 -5.49 8.29
C ILE A 61 2.91 -6.36 9.28
N ARG A 62 1.68 -5.95 9.60
CA ARG A 62 0.75 -6.70 10.45
C ARG A 62 -0.66 -6.61 9.90
N THR A 63 -1.29 -7.75 9.68
CA THR A 63 -2.73 -7.81 9.41
C THR A 63 -3.49 -7.42 10.68
N LYS A 64 -4.29 -6.36 10.59
CA LYS A 64 -5.13 -5.86 11.68
C LYS A 64 -6.50 -6.52 11.67
N ARG A 65 -7.05 -6.75 10.47
CA ARG A 65 -8.39 -7.34 10.28
C ARG A 65 -8.46 -8.03 8.93
N HIS A 66 -9.24 -9.11 8.88
CA HIS A 66 -9.72 -9.71 7.64
C HIS A 66 -11.25 -9.65 7.67
N ASN A 67 -11.85 -8.99 6.67
CA ASN A 67 -13.29 -9.01 6.44
C ASN A 67 -13.60 -10.04 5.36
N LYS A 68 -14.23 -11.16 5.76
CA LYS A 68 -14.55 -12.28 4.87
C LYS A 68 -15.67 -11.94 3.88
N ASP A 69 -16.58 -11.04 4.25
CA ASP A 69 -17.74 -10.71 3.41
C ASP A 69 -17.32 -9.91 2.16
N LEU A 70 -16.25 -9.11 2.29
CA LEU A 70 -15.68 -8.30 1.22
C LEU A 70 -14.37 -8.88 0.69
N ASP A 71 -13.93 -10.02 1.22
CA ASP A 71 -12.57 -10.56 1.04
C ASP A 71 -11.53 -9.43 1.09
N SER A 72 -11.38 -8.79 2.26
CA SER A 72 -10.46 -7.65 2.39
C SER A 72 -9.61 -7.69 3.65
N TYR A 73 -8.36 -7.29 3.49
CA TYR A 73 -7.37 -7.21 4.55
C TYR A 73 -7.09 -5.75 4.90
N SER A 74 -7.15 -5.42 6.20
CA SER A 74 -6.63 -4.17 6.72
C SER A 74 -5.28 -4.42 7.36
N CYS A 75 -4.27 -3.66 6.95
CA CYS A 75 -2.87 -3.87 7.24
C CYS A 75 -2.26 -2.62 7.87
N ALA A 76 -1.39 -2.79 8.86
CA ALA A 76 -0.54 -1.72 9.38
C ALA A 76 0.92 -2.04 9.10
N ALA A 77 1.70 -1.04 8.70
CA ALA A 77 3.12 -1.21 8.36
C ALA A 77 3.90 0.08 8.56
N ASP A 78 5.21 -0.03 8.40
CA ASP A 78 6.16 1.08 8.41
C ASP A 78 6.69 1.30 6.99
N LEU A 79 6.49 2.49 6.42
CA LEU A 79 7.17 2.91 5.20
C LEU A 79 8.54 3.48 5.55
N LYS A 80 9.60 2.86 5.01
CA LYS A 80 11.00 3.22 5.28
C LYS A 80 11.70 3.69 4.01
N ILE A 81 12.65 4.59 4.19
CA ILE A 81 13.60 4.98 3.14
C ILE A 81 14.89 4.19 3.34
N VAL A 82 15.20 3.32 2.40
CA VAL A 82 16.37 2.43 2.46
C VAL A 82 17.64 3.23 2.16
N GLY A 83 18.70 2.96 2.93
CA GLY A 83 20.04 3.52 2.70
C GLY A 83 20.28 4.92 3.29
N VAL A 84 19.25 5.57 3.84
CA VAL A 84 19.41 6.84 4.57
C VAL A 84 19.50 6.54 6.07
N LYS A 85 20.63 6.89 6.70
CA LYS A 85 20.78 6.78 8.16
C LYS A 85 19.91 7.84 8.84
N ASN A 86 19.30 7.47 9.97
CA ASN A 86 18.45 8.34 10.82
C ASN A 86 17.10 8.77 10.21
N THR A 87 16.55 8.05 9.24
CA THR A 87 15.15 8.25 8.83
C THR A 87 14.22 7.53 9.80
N LEU A 88 13.21 8.26 10.28
CA LEU A 88 12.14 7.64 11.05
C LEU A 88 11.18 6.92 10.09
N PRO A 89 10.78 5.67 10.39
CA PRO A 89 9.71 5.02 9.63
C PRO A 89 8.43 5.83 9.71
N VAL A 90 7.72 5.94 8.59
CA VAL A 90 6.39 6.54 8.54
C VAL A 90 5.36 5.44 8.74
N PRO A 91 4.59 5.44 9.84
CA PRO A 91 3.54 4.45 10.05
C PRO A 91 2.42 4.67 9.03
N ILE A 92 2.07 3.62 8.31
CA ILE A 92 0.98 3.61 7.34
C ILE A 92 -0.03 2.52 7.67
N THR A 93 -1.27 2.74 7.25
CA THR A 93 -2.30 1.71 7.17
C THR A 93 -2.68 1.54 5.71
N TYR A 94 -2.90 0.31 5.26
CA TYR A 94 -3.42 0.07 3.93
C TYR A 94 -4.46 -1.04 3.94
N ASN A 95 -5.46 -0.92 3.07
CA ASN A 95 -6.47 -1.94 2.85
C ASN A 95 -6.23 -2.60 1.49
N VAL A 96 -6.36 -3.91 1.44
CA VAL A 96 -6.32 -4.73 0.22
C VAL A 96 -7.69 -5.39 0.08
N GLU A 97 -8.32 -5.25 -1.07
CA GLU A 97 -9.70 -5.73 -1.28
C GLU A 97 -9.82 -6.31 -2.69
N SER A 98 -10.38 -7.51 -2.82
CA SER A 98 -10.72 -8.03 -4.14
C SER A 98 -11.83 -7.20 -4.79
N ILE A 99 -11.69 -6.98 -6.08
CA ILE A 99 -12.73 -6.41 -6.95
C ILE A 99 -12.93 -7.36 -8.14
N ASP A 100 -14.07 -7.22 -8.82
CA ASP A 100 -14.43 -8.03 -9.99
C ASP A 100 -14.39 -9.55 -9.69
N ASN A 101 -15.07 -9.98 -8.61
CA ASN A 101 -15.22 -11.38 -8.21
C ASN A 101 -13.92 -12.17 -7.94
N GLY A 102 -12.80 -11.52 -7.61
CA GLY A 102 -11.53 -12.21 -7.39
C GLY A 102 -10.48 -11.96 -8.46
N ASP A 103 -10.87 -11.38 -9.60
CA ASP A 103 -9.97 -11.21 -10.75
C ASP A 103 -8.96 -10.09 -10.56
N ASN A 104 -9.33 -9.08 -9.75
CA ASN A 104 -8.53 -7.90 -9.49
C ASN A 104 -8.52 -7.58 -8.00
N TYR A 105 -7.62 -6.69 -7.58
CA TYR A 105 -7.61 -6.15 -6.23
C TYR A 105 -7.29 -4.66 -6.22
N ARG A 106 -7.75 -3.98 -5.17
CA ARG A 106 -7.52 -2.57 -4.90
C ARG A 106 -6.68 -2.42 -3.64
N VAL A 107 -5.74 -1.47 -3.66
CA VAL A 107 -4.99 -1.05 -2.47
C VAL A 107 -5.30 0.41 -2.16
N GLU A 108 -5.72 0.68 -0.92
CA GLU A 108 -5.95 2.03 -0.41
C GLU A 108 -4.99 2.30 0.74
N ILE A 109 -4.32 3.46 0.76
CA ILE A 109 -3.30 3.80 1.77
C ILE A 109 -3.71 5.03 2.58
N PHE A 110 -3.43 4.97 3.87
CA PHE A 110 -3.66 6.03 4.85
C PHE A 110 -2.37 6.33 5.63
N GLY A 111 -2.24 7.57 6.11
CA GLY A 111 -1.13 7.99 6.97
C GLY A 111 0.03 8.70 6.25
N LEU A 112 -0.06 8.86 4.92
CA LEU A 112 0.88 9.67 4.13
C LEU A 112 0.39 11.13 4.10
N LYS A 113 0.94 11.99 4.95
CA LYS A 113 0.69 13.45 4.98
C LYS A 113 1.96 14.21 5.32
#